data_AF-A0A1J3DAS4-F1
#
_entry.id   AF-A0A1J3DAS4-F1
#
_cell.length_a   1.000
_cell.length_b   1.000
_cell.length_c   1.000
_cell.angle_alpha   90.00
_cell.angle_beta   90.00
_cell.angle_gamma   90.00
#
_symmetry.space_group_name_H-M   'P 1'
#
loop_
_entity.id
_entity.type
_entity.pdbx_description
1 polymer ?
#
loop_
_entity_poly.entity_id
_entity_poly.type
_entity_poly.pdbx_seq_one_letter_code
_entity_poly.pdbx_strand_id
1 'polypeptide(L)'
;RVHTCARDETQLQETSREWQAKGFQVTTSLCDVSSRDQREKLMETVSSLFQGKLNILVNNAGTCITKPTTEYTAEDFSFLMATNLESA
;
A
#
# COMPACT_ATOMS: atom_id res chain seq x y z
N ARG A 1 14.76 -6.55 7.67
CA ARG A 1 13.41 -7.15 7.53
C ARG A 1 12.51 -6.15 6.84
N VAL A 2 11.68 -6.58 5.90
CA VAL A 2 10.78 -5.72 5.12
C VAL A 2 9.34 -6.21 5.29
N HIS A 3 8.41 -5.28 5.35
CA HIS A 3 6.99 -5.55 5.19
C HIS A 3 6.50 -4.75 3.99
N THR A 4 5.79 -5.41 3.07
CA THR A 4 5.19 -4.76 1.90
C THR A 4 3.70 -5.05 1.86
N CYS A 5 2.94 -4.20 1.20
CA CYS A 5 1.52 -4.38 1.02
C CYS A 5 1.09 -4.00 -0.39
N ALA A 6 0.01 -4.61 -0.86
CA ALA A 6 -0.62 -4.30 -2.13
C ALA A 6 -2.09 -4.71 -2.07
N ARG A 7 -2.89 -4.21 -3.01
CA ARG A 7 -4.31 -4.56 -3.16
C ARG A 7 -4.56 -5.80 -4.02
N ASP A 8 -3.56 -6.27 -4.76
CA ASP A 8 -3.62 -7.49 -5.58
C ASP A 8 -2.89 -8.63 -4.85
N GLU A 9 -3.66 -9.61 -4.38
CA GLU A 9 -3.11 -10.74 -3.64
C GLU A 9 -2.17 -11.60 -4.50
N THR A 10 -2.48 -11.78 -5.78
CA THR A 10 -1.70 -12.66 -6.66
C THR A 10 -0.31 -12.10 -6.87
N GLN A 11 -0.22 -10.82 -7.29
CA GLN A 11 1.07 -10.15 -7.51
C GLN A 11 1.88 -10.03 -6.21
N LEU A 12 1.20 -9.80 -5.08
CA LEU A 12 1.83 -9.72 -3.76
C LEU A 12 2.47 -11.06 -3.37
N GLN A 13 1.77 -12.17 -3.58
CA GLN A 13 2.29 -13.51 -3.27
C GLN A 13 3.43 -13.91 -4.20
N GLU A 14 3.34 -13.59 -5.50
CA GLU A 14 4.43 -13.83 -6.46
C GLU A 14 5.71 -13.07 -6.06
N THR A 15 5.59 -11.78 -5.78
CA THR A 15 6.71 -10.92 -5.34
C THR A 15 7.30 -11.43 -4.01
N SER A 16 6.45 -11.83 -3.07
CA SER A 16 6.87 -12.39 -1.78
C SER A 16 7.73 -13.64 -1.97
N ARG A 17 7.29 -14.58 -2.81
CA ARG A 17 8.04 -15.80 -3.13
C ARG A 17 9.37 -15.48 -3.80
N GLU A 18 9.39 -14.55 -4.75
CA GLU A 18 10.62 -14.13 -5.43
C GLU A 18 11.66 -13.57 -4.44
N TRP A 19 11.23 -12.68 -3.54
CA TRP A 19 12.14 -12.07 -2.56
C TRP A 19 12.60 -13.05 -1.49
N GLN A 20 11.71 -13.95 -1.04
CA GLN A 20 12.08 -15.02 -0.12
C GLN A 20 13.08 -15.99 -0.76
N ALA A 21 12.93 -16.33 -2.05
CA ALA A 21 13.89 -17.16 -2.79
C ALA A 21 15.28 -16.49 -2.90
N LYS A 22 15.34 -15.16 -2.88
CA LYS A 22 16.58 -14.36 -2.81
C LYS A 22 17.16 -14.26 -1.38
N GLY A 23 16.52 -14.88 -0.38
CA GLY A 23 16.96 -14.86 1.02
C GLY A 23 16.52 -13.64 1.82
N PHE A 24 15.64 -12.79 1.28
CA PHE A 24 15.13 -11.63 2.01
C PHE A 24 14.06 -12.03 3.04
N GLN A 25 14.12 -11.41 4.22
CA GLN A 25 13.08 -11.55 5.24
C GLN A 25 11.92 -10.60 4.95
N VAL A 26 10.89 -11.11 4.27
CA VAL A 26 9.73 -10.36 3.78
C VAL A 26 8.45 -10.90 4.41
N THR A 27 7.60 -9.98 4.82
CA THR A 27 6.21 -10.26 5.21
C THR A 27 5.28 -9.39 4.38
N THR A 28 4.03 -9.81 4.21
CA THR A 28 3.07 -9.14 3.34
C THR A 28 1.72 -8.95 4.01
N SER A 29 1.03 -7.86 3.70
CA SER A 29 -0.39 -7.64 4.03
C SER A 29 -1.16 -7.26 2.77
N LEU A 30 -2.34 -7.83 2.58
CA LEU A 30 -3.28 -7.27 1.61
C LEU A 30 -3.81 -5.94 2.15
N CYS A 31 -3.64 -4.87 1.39
CA CYS A 31 -4.10 -3.54 1.78
C CYS A 31 -4.36 -2.69 0.53
N ASP A 32 -5.58 -2.18 0.42
CA ASP A 32 -5.88 -1.00 -0.37
C ASP A 32 -5.61 0.25 0.46
N VAL A 33 -4.54 0.97 0.12
CA VAL A 33 -4.11 2.16 0.86
C VAL A 33 -5.10 3.32 0.74
N SER A 34 -6.04 3.29 -0.21
CA SER A 34 -7.13 4.28 -0.26
C SER A 34 -8.16 4.07 0.86
N SER A 35 -8.26 2.86 1.43
CA SER A 35 -9.16 2.53 2.52
C SER A 35 -8.53 2.80 3.89
N ARG A 36 -9.10 3.74 4.65
CA ARG A 36 -8.60 4.10 5.98
C ARG A 36 -8.57 2.90 6.94
N ASP A 37 -9.65 2.13 7.02
CA ASP A 37 -9.73 0.98 7.93
C ASP A 37 -8.65 -0.07 7.62
N GLN A 38 -8.32 -0.26 6.34
CA GLN A 38 -7.24 -1.14 5.94
C GLN A 38 -5.86 -0.58 6.31
N ARG A 39 -5.65 0.73 6.20
CA ARG A 39 -4.41 1.38 6.68
C ARG A 39 -4.23 1.22 8.19
N GLU A 40 -5.29 1.40 8.97
CA GLU A 40 -5.23 1.22 10.43
C GLU A 40 -4.83 -0.22 10.79
N LYS A 41 -5.46 -1.22 10.15
CA LYS A 41 -5.10 -2.64 10.32
C LYS A 41 -3.67 -2.97 9.86
N LEU A 42 -3.22 -2.36 8.77
CA LEU A 42 -1.83 -2.49 8.30
C LEU A 42 -0.85 -1.96 9.36
N MET A 43 -1.14 -0.80 9.96
CA MET A 43 -0.29 -0.19 10.98
C MET A 43 -0.22 -1.01 12.27
N GLU A 44 -1.33 -1.61 12.71
CA GLU A 44 -1.33 -2.56 13.82
C GLU A 44 -0.42 -3.77 13.53
N THR A 45 -0.54 -4.33 12.33
CA THR A 45 0.27 -5.47 11.87
C THR A 45 1.75 -5.11 11.82
N VAL A 46 2.10 -3.97 11.22
CA VAL A 46 3.48 -3.47 11.15
C VAL A 46 4.03 -3.22 12.55
N SER A 47 3.26 -2.58 13.44
CA SER A 47 3.68 -2.34 14.82
C SER A 47 4.02 -3.65 15.54
N SER A 48 3.18 -4.67 15.42
CA SER A 48 3.42 -6.00 15.98
C SER A 48 4.68 -6.66 15.39
N LEU A 49 4.82 -6.65 14.06
CA LEU A 49 5.95 -7.30 13.36
C LEU A 49 7.30 -6.66 13.68
N PHE A 50 7.34 -5.34 13.84
CA PHE A 50 8.56 -4.57 14.09
C PHE A 50 8.74 -4.14 15.54
N GLN A 51 7.96 -4.72 16.47
CA GLN A 51 8.06 -4.45 17.91
C GLN A 51 7.95 -2.94 18.22
N GLY A 52 7.01 -2.28 17.54
CA GLY A 52 6.74 -0.84 17.68
C GLY A 52 7.77 0.08 17.03
N LYS A 53 8.82 -0.43 16.38
CA LYS A 53 9.89 0.40 15.79
C LYS A 53 9.97 0.30 14.28
N LEU A 54 9.35 1.26 13.59
CA LEU A 54 9.49 1.45 12.14
C LEU A 54 10.60 2.46 11.85
N ASN A 55 11.61 2.06 11.07
CA ASN A 55 12.74 2.94 10.72
C ASN A 55 12.54 3.69 9.40
N ILE A 56 11.86 3.06 8.44
CA ILE A 56 11.70 3.57 7.07
C ILE A 56 10.27 3.25 6.65
N LEU A 57 9.56 4.27 6.15
CA LEU A 57 8.27 4.15 5.47
C LEU A 57 8.44 4.65 4.04
N VAL A 58 7.94 3.89 3.07
CA VAL A 58 7.94 4.27 1.65
C VAL A 58 6.50 4.31 1.16
N ASN A 59 5.93 5.50 1.09
CA ASN A 59 4.61 5.75 0.51
C ASN A 59 4.71 5.77 -1.01
N ASN A 60 4.79 4.59 -1.62
CA ASN A 60 4.99 4.43 -3.07
C ASN A 60 3.70 4.27 -3.87
N ALA A 61 2.65 3.71 -3.26
CA ALA A 61 1.40 3.45 -3.96
C ALA A 61 0.82 4.77 -4.50
N GLY A 62 0.45 4.76 -5.78
CA GLY A 62 -0.07 5.91 -6.48
C GLY A 62 -0.79 5.50 -7.75
N THR A 63 -1.72 6.33 -8.19
CA THR A 63 -2.53 6.11 -9.38
C THR A 63 -2.73 7.41 -10.16
N CYS A 64 -3.13 7.28 -11.43
CA CYS A 64 -3.46 8.42 -12.27
C CYS A 64 -4.69 8.10 -13.11
N ILE A 65 -5.61 9.04 -13.19
CA ILE A 65 -6.69 9.06 -14.18
C ILE A 65 -6.34 10.18 -15.15
N THR A 66 -6.34 9.92 -16.45
CA THR A 66 -5.99 10.91 -17.47
C THR A 66 -7.21 11.26 -18.31
N LYS A 67 -7.64 12.53 -18.27
CA LYS A 67 -8.71 13.09 -19.08
C LYS A 67 -8.67 14.62 -19.05
N PRO A 68 -9.44 15.33 -19.89
CA PRO A 68 -9.55 16.79 -19.81
C PRO A 68 -9.97 17.25 -18.41
N THR A 69 -9.38 18.35 -17.93
CA THR A 69 -9.61 18.86 -16.56
C THR A 69 -11.10 19.09 -16.26
N THR A 70 -11.86 19.56 -17.26
CA THR A 70 -13.30 19.81 -17.14
C THR A 70 -14.16 18.55 -17.08
N GLU A 71 -13.60 17.38 -17.35
CA GLU A 71 -14.30 16.09 -17.36
C GLU A 71 -14.10 15.28 -16.09
N TYR A 72 -13.35 15.79 -15.10
CA TYR A 72 -13.22 15.13 -13.79
C TYR A 72 -14.53 15.19 -13.00
N THR A 73 -14.92 14.02 -12.51
CA THR A 73 -16.04 13.87 -11.58
C THR A 73 -15.53 14.02 -10.15
N ALA A 74 -16.46 14.19 -9.21
CA ALA A 74 -16.13 14.19 -7.78
C ALA A 74 -15.53 12.84 -7.35
N GLU A 75 -15.97 11.75 -7.96
CA GLU A 75 -15.51 10.39 -7.70
C GLU A 75 -14.05 10.19 -8.15
N ASP A 76 -13.67 10.70 -9.33
CA ASP A 76 -12.27 10.63 -9.79
C ASP A 76 -11.34 11.42 -8.86
N PHE A 77 -11.76 12.62 -8.48
CA PHE A 77 -11.00 13.46 -7.57
C PHE A 77 -10.83 12.77 -6.22
N SER A 78 -11.93 12.26 -5.65
CA SER A 78 -11.91 11.56 -4.36
C SER A 78 -11.03 10.32 -4.39
N PHE A 79 -11.10 9.52 -5.46
CA PHE A 79 -10.25 8.33 -5.62
C PHE A 79 -8.75 8.70 -5.71
N LEU A 80 -8.42 9.75 -6.46
CA LEU A 80 -7.04 10.24 -6.58
C LEU A 80 -6.53 10.80 -5.25
N MET A 81 -7.35 11.57 -4.52
CA MET A 81 -6.96 12.11 -3.21
C MET A 81 -6.80 10.99 -2.18
N ALA A 82 -7.74 10.05 -2.12
CA ALA A 82 -7.69 8.92 -1.20
C ALA A 82 -6.43 8.06 -1.42
N THR A 83 -6.01 7.86 -2.67
CA THR A 83 -4.87 6.99 -3.02
C THR A 83 -3.52 7.69 -2.99
N ASN A 84 -3.44 8.96 -3.41
CA ASN A 84 -2.15 9.62 -3.63
C ASN A 84 -1.78 10.62 -2.52
N LEU A 85 -2.78 11.10 -1.75
CA LEU A 85 -2.57 12.14 -0.74
C LEU A 85 -2.94 11.64 0.66
N GLU A 86 -4.17 11.18 0.86
CA GLU A 86 -4.67 10.77 2.19
C GLU A 86 -4.03 9.48 2.73
N SER A 87 -3.42 8.69 1.85
CA SER A 87 -2.76 7.45 2.22
C SER A 87 -1.32 7.64 2.70
N ALA A 88 -0.77 8.85 2.60
CA ALA A 88 0.63 9.16 2.92
C ALA A 88 0.83 9.60 4.37
#